data_AF-A0AAD6ZS92-F1
#
_entry.id   AF-A0AAD6ZS92-F1
#
_cell.length_a   1.000
_cell.length_b   1.000
_cell.length_c   1.000
_cell.angle_alpha   90.00
_cell.angle_beta   90.00
_cell.angle_gamma   90.00
#
_symmetry.space_group_name_H-M   'P 1'
#
loop_
_entity.id
_entity.type
_entity.pdbx_description
1 polymer ?
#
loop_
_entity_poly.entity_id
_entity_poly.type
_entity_poly.pdbx_seq_one_letter_code
_entity_poly.pdbx_strand_id
1 'polypeptide(L)'
;MQDLKQVVVIGAGVVGLTTAVRIQEKGGYQVEIVAEVLPSDPKNIKYTSHWAGAHHVSHAGADVRQQKMDQETFKTMWELSAPGGLAEGCFLRIQEEEYFAEPIATPEALQVMPDYKLLPSDILPPDCAEGISFTTLTIDSPVYLNYLLSRFLAAGGSVVRGAVQHIAQVVEGGVGIFNGRKVLSSPSAVIVCVGLGARTLGGVEDKDVYPIRGQTVLIRAPWIKFGRAISSKGGLWTYIIPRRSGDIIVGGIKVDNDWYPTPRHETTQDILKRGFALCPELAPPEIRAQREPVLEDLQPIIIEEGCGLRPARKGGIRLEVEWASVQDQKKVPVVFNYGHGGYGYQSSWGSATLALELLEQALAESK
;
A
#
# COMPACT_ATOMS: atom_id res chain seq x y z
N MET A 1 -7.94 -10.34 -35.56
CA MET A 1 -7.46 -9.99 -34.20
C MET A 1 -7.45 -8.48 -34.12
N GLN A 2 -8.05 -7.91 -33.08
CA GLN A 2 -7.98 -6.47 -32.83
C GLN A 2 -6.56 -6.16 -32.35
N ASP A 3 -5.87 -5.19 -32.95
CA ASP A 3 -4.54 -4.79 -32.48
C ASP A 3 -4.66 -4.21 -31.06
N LEU A 4 -4.01 -4.88 -30.09
CA LEU A 4 -4.00 -4.44 -28.70
C LEU A 4 -3.14 -3.20 -28.54
N LYS A 5 -3.64 -2.21 -27.78
CA LYS A 5 -2.87 -1.01 -27.46
C LYS A 5 -1.82 -1.33 -26.39
N GLN A 6 -0.57 -1.02 -26.68
CA GLN A 6 0.53 -1.27 -25.75
C GLN A 6 0.54 -0.22 -24.62
N VAL A 7 0.49 -0.67 -23.37
CA VAL A 7 0.57 0.20 -22.18
C VAL A 7 1.71 -0.27 -21.30
N VAL A 8 2.61 0.65 -20.95
CA VAL A 8 3.73 0.33 -20.05
C VAL A 8 3.49 0.94 -18.68
N VAL A 9 3.53 0.12 -17.63
CA VAL A 9 3.48 0.57 -16.23
C VAL A 9 4.89 0.59 -15.65
N ILE A 10 5.33 1.73 -15.10
CA ILE A 10 6.61 1.88 -14.45
C ILE A 10 6.42 1.70 -12.94
N GLY A 11 6.99 0.63 -12.39
CA GLY A 11 6.93 0.28 -10.97
C GLY A 11 6.02 -0.91 -10.69
N ALA A 12 6.50 -1.84 -9.85
CA ALA A 12 5.81 -3.07 -9.46
C ALA A 12 5.40 -3.08 -7.99
N GLY A 13 5.20 -1.90 -7.39
CA GLY A 13 4.59 -1.78 -6.05
C GLY A 13 3.10 -2.14 -6.08
N VAL A 14 2.42 -2.14 -4.93
CA VAL A 14 0.98 -2.44 -4.86
C VAL A 14 0.16 -1.60 -5.84
N VAL A 15 0.48 -0.31 -5.97
CA VAL A 15 -0.19 0.63 -6.88
C VAL A 15 0.06 0.28 -8.35
N GLY A 16 1.31 -0.03 -8.71
CA GLY A 16 1.67 -0.43 -10.07
C GLY A 16 1.01 -1.74 -10.47
N LEU A 17 1.05 -2.74 -9.58
CA LEU A 17 0.45 -4.05 -9.80
C LEU A 17 -1.08 -3.98 -9.92
N THR A 18 -1.78 -3.28 -9.02
CA THR A 18 -3.24 -3.14 -9.12
C THR A 18 -3.64 -2.36 -10.36
N THR A 19 -2.88 -1.32 -10.73
CA THR A 19 -3.14 -0.55 -11.96
C THR A 19 -2.95 -1.41 -13.20
N ALA A 20 -1.86 -2.18 -13.28
CA ALA A 20 -1.61 -3.08 -14.39
C ALA A 20 -2.71 -4.15 -14.53
N VAL A 21 -3.12 -4.78 -13.42
CA VAL A 21 -4.22 -5.76 -13.41
C VAL A 21 -5.54 -5.11 -13.86
N ARG A 22 -5.90 -3.93 -13.34
CA ARG A 22 -7.16 -3.25 -13.69
C ARG A 22 -7.20 -2.87 -15.17
N ILE A 23 -6.08 -2.44 -15.76
CA ILE A 23 -5.98 -2.15 -17.20
C ILE A 23 -6.13 -3.43 -18.03
N GLN A 24 -5.54 -4.56 -17.61
CA GLN A 24 -5.71 -5.83 -18.30
C GLN A 24 -7.15 -6.34 -18.25
N GLU A 25 -7.80 -6.25 -17.08
CA GLU A 25 -9.20 -6.68 -16.87
C GLU A 25 -10.18 -5.93 -17.79
N LYS A 26 -9.88 -4.65 -18.10
CA LYS A 26 -10.67 -3.86 -19.04
C LYS A 26 -10.67 -4.44 -20.46
N GLY A 27 -9.58 -5.11 -20.86
CA GLY A 27 -9.40 -5.65 -22.20
C GLY A 27 -9.03 -4.59 -23.25
N GLY A 28 -8.51 -5.03 -24.40
CA GLY A 28 -8.07 -4.14 -25.48
C GLY A 28 -6.65 -3.57 -25.32
N TYR A 29 -5.94 -3.96 -24.26
CA TYR A 29 -4.58 -3.53 -23.94
C TYR A 29 -3.62 -4.72 -23.84
N GLN A 30 -2.40 -4.54 -24.32
CA GLN A 30 -1.25 -5.37 -23.95
C GLN A 30 -0.47 -4.59 -22.90
N VAL A 31 -0.39 -5.12 -21.68
CA VAL A 31 0.22 -4.42 -20.55
C VAL A 31 1.57 -5.04 -20.21
N GLU A 32 2.59 -4.20 -20.07
CA GLU A 32 3.93 -4.58 -19.65
C GLU A 32 4.34 -3.74 -18.43
N ILE A 33 4.97 -4.36 -17.43
CA ILE A 33 5.54 -3.66 -16.28
C ILE A 33 7.05 -3.57 -16.45
N VAL A 34 7.63 -2.38 -16.23
CA VAL A 34 9.07 -2.21 -16.01
C VAL A 34 9.34 -1.78 -14.58
N ALA A 35 10.20 -2.50 -13.86
CA ALA A 35 10.53 -2.18 -12.48
C ALA A 35 11.94 -2.64 -12.09
N GLU A 36 12.60 -1.88 -11.21
CA GLU A 36 13.90 -2.25 -10.64
C GLU A 36 13.73 -3.35 -9.58
N VAL A 37 12.70 -3.25 -8.74
CA VAL A 37 12.40 -4.14 -7.62
C VAL A 37 11.04 -4.81 -7.83
N LEU A 38 10.99 -6.12 -7.64
CA LEU A 38 9.80 -6.97 -7.78
C LEU A 38 9.37 -7.57 -6.42
N PRO A 39 8.11 -8.03 -6.30
CA PRO A 39 7.56 -8.67 -5.09
C PRO A 39 8.34 -9.84 -4.49
N SER A 40 9.21 -10.50 -5.25
CA SER A 40 10.01 -11.64 -4.79
C SER A 40 11.44 -11.25 -4.41
N ASP A 41 11.81 -9.98 -4.57
CA ASP A 41 13.15 -9.50 -4.22
C ASP A 41 13.31 -9.33 -2.70
N PRO A 42 14.56 -9.35 -2.20
CA PRO A 42 14.84 -8.99 -0.82
C PRO A 42 14.31 -7.60 -0.48
N LYS A 43 13.70 -7.48 0.70
CA LYS A 43 13.17 -6.21 1.22
C LYS A 43 14.28 -5.15 1.24
N ASN A 44 13.96 -3.98 0.71
CA ASN A 44 14.82 -2.80 0.79
C ASN A 44 13.97 -1.53 0.72
N ILE A 45 14.57 -0.39 1.07
CA ILE A 45 13.84 0.88 1.19
C ILE A 45 13.39 1.50 -0.13
N LYS A 46 13.91 1.04 -1.28
CA LYS A 46 13.44 1.51 -2.59
C LYS A 46 12.04 0.97 -2.92
N TYR A 47 11.59 -0.06 -2.20
CA TYR A 47 10.31 -0.72 -2.44
C TYR A 47 9.44 -0.73 -1.18
N THR A 48 8.63 0.32 -1.02
CA THR A 48 7.80 0.54 0.17
C THR A 48 6.80 -0.58 0.44
N SER A 49 6.24 -1.20 -0.62
CA SER A 49 5.09 -2.11 -0.46
C SER A 49 5.35 -3.30 0.45
N HIS A 50 6.60 -3.79 0.55
CA HIS A 50 6.96 -4.87 1.48
C HIS A 50 6.87 -4.51 2.97
N TRP A 51 6.95 -3.22 3.30
CA TRP A 51 7.04 -2.73 4.67
C TRP A 51 5.68 -2.38 5.28
N ALA A 52 4.61 -2.41 4.48
CA ALA A 52 3.27 -2.08 4.96
C ALA A 52 2.76 -3.14 5.95
N GLY A 53 1.80 -2.74 6.80
CA GLY A 53 1.12 -3.63 7.74
C GLY A 53 0.51 -4.84 7.02
N ALA A 54 -0.55 -4.69 6.23
CA ALA A 54 -1.39 -3.51 6.02
C ALA A 54 -2.82 -3.81 6.48
N HIS A 55 -3.59 -2.79 6.85
CA HIS A 55 -5.04 -2.91 7.11
C HIS A 55 -5.82 -1.93 6.23
N HIS A 56 -7.12 -2.15 6.09
CA HIS A 56 -8.01 -1.17 5.45
C HIS A 56 -8.73 -0.35 6.53
N VAL A 57 -8.17 0.81 6.89
CA VAL A 57 -8.76 1.76 7.84
C VAL A 57 -8.60 3.16 7.27
N SER A 58 -9.72 3.80 6.92
CA SER A 58 -9.69 5.12 6.28
C SER A 58 -9.49 6.28 7.24
N HIS A 59 -8.43 7.04 6.93
CA HIS A 59 -8.05 8.29 7.57
C HIS A 59 -8.20 9.47 6.60
N ALA A 60 -9.07 9.35 5.60
CA ALA A 60 -9.26 10.36 4.54
C ALA A 60 -9.75 11.72 5.07
N GLY A 61 -10.32 11.76 6.29
CA GLY A 61 -10.92 12.98 6.83
C GLY A 61 -11.97 13.51 5.86
N ALA A 62 -11.88 14.79 5.51
CA ALA A 62 -12.79 15.45 4.56
C ALA A 62 -12.39 15.29 3.07
N ASP A 63 -11.33 14.53 2.75
CA ASP A 63 -10.92 14.30 1.35
C ASP A 63 -11.87 13.31 0.66
N VAL A 64 -12.89 13.86 -0.01
CA VAL A 64 -13.91 13.08 -0.73
C VAL A 64 -13.30 12.20 -1.82
N ARG A 65 -12.20 12.63 -2.47
CA ARG A 65 -11.55 11.84 -3.52
C ARG A 65 -10.87 10.62 -2.89
N GLN A 66 -10.17 10.81 -1.78
CA GLN A 66 -9.56 9.71 -1.03
C GLN A 66 -10.63 8.75 -0.48
N GLN A 67 -11.71 9.26 0.11
CA GLN A 67 -12.82 8.44 0.61
C GLN A 67 -13.37 7.50 -0.49
N LYS A 68 -13.61 8.02 -1.70
CA LYS A 68 -14.08 7.21 -2.84
C LYS A 68 -13.08 6.13 -3.25
N MET A 69 -11.79 6.47 -3.31
CA MET A 69 -10.75 5.48 -3.62
C MET A 69 -10.67 4.38 -2.56
N ASP A 70 -10.82 4.76 -1.29
CA ASP A 70 -10.79 3.84 -0.17
C ASP A 70 -12.00 2.90 -0.19
N GLN A 71 -13.20 3.42 -0.44
CA GLN A 71 -14.44 2.64 -0.55
C GLN A 71 -14.39 1.62 -1.69
N GLU A 72 -13.97 2.03 -2.89
CA GLU A 72 -13.81 1.11 -4.04
C GLU A 72 -12.76 0.03 -3.74
N THR A 73 -11.68 0.42 -3.05
CA THR A 73 -10.64 -0.52 -2.65
C THR A 73 -11.12 -1.50 -1.60
N PHE A 74 -11.86 -1.04 -0.59
CA PHE A 74 -12.47 -1.89 0.42
C PHE A 74 -13.39 -2.91 -0.25
N LYS A 75 -14.32 -2.44 -1.09
CA LYS A 75 -15.24 -3.31 -1.83
C LYS A 75 -14.49 -4.39 -2.61
N THR A 76 -13.51 -4.00 -3.41
CA THR A 76 -12.73 -4.93 -4.23
C THR A 76 -11.98 -5.96 -3.37
N MET A 77 -11.29 -5.51 -2.30
CA MET A 77 -10.55 -6.42 -1.41
C MET A 77 -11.49 -7.30 -0.57
N TRP A 78 -12.66 -6.77 -0.20
CA TRP A 78 -13.70 -7.53 0.49
C TRP A 78 -14.17 -8.69 -0.38
N GLU A 79 -14.47 -8.45 -1.66
CA GLU A 79 -14.81 -9.51 -2.63
C GLU A 79 -13.65 -10.52 -2.79
N LEU A 80 -12.41 -10.05 -2.94
CA LEU A 80 -11.23 -10.92 -3.05
C LEU A 80 -10.98 -11.78 -1.79
N SER A 81 -11.34 -11.29 -0.62
CA SER A 81 -11.21 -12.01 0.66
C SER A 81 -12.32 -13.02 0.92
N ALA A 82 -13.27 -13.20 -0.01
CA ALA A 82 -14.35 -14.15 0.16
C ALA A 82 -13.84 -15.60 0.36
N PRO A 83 -14.44 -16.39 1.28
CA PRO A 83 -14.06 -17.78 1.50
C PRO A 83 -14.10 -18.62 0.21
N GLY A 84 -13.07 -19.43 -0.01
CA GLY A 84 -12.90 -20.26 -1.21
C GLY A 84 -12.41 -19.50 -2.45
N GLY A 85 -12.22 -18.18 -2.37
CA GLY A 85 -11.66 -17.37 -3.44
C GLY A 85 -10.15 -17.56 -3.61
N LEU A 86 -9.64 -17.34 -4.82
CA LEU A 86 -8.20 -17.49 -5.15
C LEU A 86 -7.29 -16.60 -4.30
N ALA A 87 -7.81 -15.46 -3.83
CA ALA A 87 -7.07 -14.49 -3.04
C ALA A 87 -7.36 -14.60 -1.53
N GLU A 88 -8.21 -15.53 -1.08
CA GLU A 88 -8.62 -15.63 0.34
C GLU A 88 -7.41 -15.69 1.28
N GLY A 89 -6.39 -16.45 0.90
CA GLY A 89 -5.14 -16.61 1.66
C GLY A 89 -4.30 -15.33 1.80
N CYS A 90 -4.63 -14.26 1.09
CA CYS A 90 -3.97 -12.96 1.22
C CYS A 90 -4.55 -12.09 2.35
N PHE A 91 -5.70 -12.47 2.91
CA PHE A 91 -6.47 -11.61 3.80
C PHE A 91 -6.92 -12.29 5.10
N LEU A 92 -7.14 -11.47 6.12
CA LEU A 92 -8.01 -11.79 7.24
C LEU A 92 -9.13 -10.77 7.30
N ARG A 93 -10.38 -11.23 7.43
CA ARG A 93 -11.47 -10.37 7.89
C ARG A 93 -11.47 -10.42 9.41
N ILE A 94 -11.36 -9.26 10.05
CA ILE A 94 -11.13 -9.14 11.50
C ILE A 94 -12.04 -8.08 12.10
N GLN A 95 -12.27 -8.18 13.42
CA GLN A 95 -12.70 -7.04 14.21
C GLN A 95 -11.49 -6.12 14.43
N GLU A 96 -11.67 -4.83 14.18
CA GLU A 96 -10.72 -3.76 14.48
C GLU A 96 -11.30 -2.91 15.60
N GLU A 97 -10.46 -2.49 16.55
CA GLU A 97 -10.78 -1.47 17.54
C GLU A 97 -9.83 -0.28 17.36
N GLU A 98 -10.39 0.90 17.15
CA GLU A 98 -9.64 2.14 16.97
C GLU A 98 -9.95 3.06 18.17
N TYR A 99 -8.91 3.47 18.89
CA TYR A 99 -9.00 4.32 20.06
C TYR A 99 -8.37 5.69 19.79
N PHE A 100 -9.05 6.75 20.23
CA PHE A 100 -8.67 8.12 19.91
C PHE A 100 -8.43 8.93 21.16
N ALA A 101 -7.24 9.53 21.26
CA ALA A 101 -6.92 10.43 22.38
C ALA A 101 -7.73 11.73 22.38
N GLU A 102 -8.29 12.11 21.23
CA GLU A 102 -9.14 13.28 21.05
C GLU A 102 -10.41 12.87 20.30
N PRO A 103 -11.57 13.50 20.57
CA PRO A 103 -12.82 13.20 19.88
C PRO A 103 -12.65 13.40 18.37
N ILE A 104 -13.15 12.46 17.57
CA ILE A 104 -13.10 12.60 16.13
C ILE A 104 -14.31 13.42 15.69
N ALA A 105 -14.09 14.44 14.87
CA ALA A 105 -15.17 15.04 14.10
C ALA A 105 -15.67 13.99 13.08
N THR A 106 -16.64 13.17 13.50
CA THR A 106 -17.40 12.17 12.74
C THR A 106 -16.57 11.39 11.69
N PRO A 107 -16.13 10.15 11.95
CA PRO A 107 -15.45 9.35 10.94
C PRO A 107 -16.46 8.76 9.94
N GLU A 108 -17.07 9.59 9.09
CA GLU A 108 -18.03 9.16 8.05
C GLU A 108 -17.47 8.00 7.22
N ALA A 109 -16.16 8.01 6.96
CA ALA A 109 -15.47 6.97 6.21
C ALA A 109 -15.44 5.60 6.89
N LEU A 110 -15.51 5.53 8.24
CA LEU A 110 -15.51 4.27 8.99
C LEU A 110 -16.91 3.84 9.43
N GLN A 111 -17.88 4.76 9.50
CA GLN A 111 -19.27 4.42 9.84
C GLN A 111 -19.94 3.48 8.82
N VAL A 112 -19.44 3.44 7.59
CA VAL A 112 -19.93 2.54 6.54
C VAL A 112 -19.37 1.12 6.64
N MET A 113 -18.42 0.89 7.56
CA MET A 113 -17.80 -0.42 7.74
C MET A 113 -18.79 -1.39 8.41
N PRO A 114 -18.74 -2.69 8.07
CA PRO A 114 -19.61 -3.68 8.69
C PRO A 114 -19.44 -3.71 10.22
N ASP A 115 -20.54 -3.95 10.94
CA ASP A 115 -20.57 -4.07 12.41
C ASP A 115 -20.03 -2.83 13.17
N TYR A 116 -20.04 -1.65 12.53
CA TYR A 116 -19.60 -0.41 13.15
C TYR A 116 -20.38 -0.10 14.43
N LYS A 117 -19.66 0.24 15.49
CA LYS A 117 -20.20 0.68 16.78
C LYS A 117 -19.23 1.60 17.50
N LEU A 118 -19.77 2.49 18.31
CA LEU A 118 -19.01 3.20 19.34
C LEU A 118 -18.74 2.26 20.52
N LEU A 119 -17.56 2.33 21.09
CA LEU A 119 -17.18 1.59 22.29
C LEU A 119 -17.64 2.37 23.54
N PRO A 120 -18.18 1.68 24.56
CA PRO A 120 -18.48 2.28 25.86
C PRO A 120 -17.26 2.93 26.51
N SER A 121 -17.47 4.04 27.22
CA SER A 121 -16.39 4.81 27.83
C SER A 121 -15.66 4.08 28.97
N ASP A 122 -16.30 3.10 29.60
CA ASP A 122 -15.75 2.29 30.69
C ASP A 122 -14.76 1.21 30.23
N ILE A 123 -14.71 0.91 28.93
CA ILE A 123 -13.76 -0.05 28.35
C ILE A 123 -12.64 0.62 27.54
N LEU A 124 -12.61 1.95 27.49
CA LEU A 124 -11.57 2.69 26.76
C LEU A 124 -10.23 2.62 27.50
N PRO A 125 -9.11 2.51 26.77
CA PRO A 125 -7.79 2.68 27.37
C PRO A 125 -7.66 4.06 28.06
N PRO A 126 -6.77 4.18 29.06
CA PRO A 126 -6.48 5.46 29.68
C PRO A 126 -6.16 6.55 28.64
N ASP A 127 -6.57 7.79 28.93
CA ASP A 127 -6.35 8.97 28.08
C ASP A 127 -7.01 8.94 26.69
N CYS A 128 -7.94 7.99 26.44
CA CYS A 128 -8.78 7.98 25.24
C CYS A 128 -10.09 8.74 25.47
N ALA A 129 -10.45 9.59 24.50
CA ALA A 129 -11.72 10.30 24.48
C ALA A 129 -12.84 9.47 23.82
N GLU A 130 -12.50 8.66 22.83
CA GLU A 130 -13.45 7.88 22.04
C GLU A 130 -12.82 6.57 21.58
N GLY A 131 -13.67 5.56 21.34
CA GLY A 131 -13.27 4.31 20.71
C GLY A 131 -14.37 3.81 19.79
N ILE A 132 -13.99 3.16 18.71
CA ILE A 132 -14.90 2.55 17.75
C ILE A 132 -14.47 1.12 17.49
N SER A 133 -15.41 0.30 17.05
CA SER A 133 -15.14 -1.06 16.59
C SER A 133 -15.93 -1.34 15.33
N PHE A 134 -15.33 -2.08 14.40
CA PHE A 134 -15.94 -2.46 13.13
C PHE A 134 -15.22 -3.69 12.56
N THR A 135 -15.86 -4.37 11.62
CA THR A 135 -15.21 -5.42 10.83
C THR A 135 -14.49 -4.80 9.65
N THR A 136 -13.21 -5.13 9.48
CA THR A 136 -12.42 -4.76 8.29
C THR A 136 -11.61 -5.95 7.78
N LEU A 137 -10.65 -5.71 6.90
CA LEU A 137 -9.66 -6.67 6.46
C LEU A 137 -8.22 -6.19 6.70
N THR A 138 -7.35 -7.15 6.97
CA THR A 138 -5.90 -6.99 6.89
C THR A 138 -5.35 -7.72 5.68
N ILE A 139 -4.20 -7.26 5.20
CA ILE A 139 -3.52 -7.77 4.01
C ILE A 139 -2.17 -8.33 4.43
N ASP A 140 -1.94 -9.60 4.11
CA ASP A 140 -0.62 -10.21 4.16
C ASP A 140 0.21 -9.71 2.99
N SER A 141 0.91 -8.58 3.18
CA SER A 141 1.52 -7.81 2.10
C SER A 141 2.46 -8.62 1.19
N PRO A 142 3.38 -9.47 1.70
CA PRO A 142 4.22 -10.32 0.85
C PRO A 142 3.42 -11.31 -0.01
N VAL A 143 2.40 -11.95 0.57
CA VAL A 143 1.55 -12.92 -0.15
C VAL A 143 0.71 -12.21 -1.20
N TYR A 144 0.10 -11.09 -0.84
CA TYR A 144 -0.77 -10.33 -1.73
C TYR A 144 -0.04 -9.72 -2.93
N LEU A 145 1.18 -9.20 -2.75
CA LEU A 145 1.97 -8.68 -3.86
C LEU A 145 2.32 -9.77 -4.88
N ASN A 146 2.69 -10.96 -4.39
CA ASN A 146 2.98 -12.11 -5.25
C ASN A 146 1.71 -12.66 -5.92
N TYR A 147 0.56 -12.61 -5.24
CA TYR A 147 -0.74 -12.90 -5.84
C TYR A 147 -1.06 -11.94 -7.00
N LEU A 148 -0.93 -10.63 -6.79
CA LEU A 148 -1.19 -9.63 -7.84
C LEU A 148 -0.26 -9.81 -9.05
N LEU A 149 1.04 -10.04 -8.80
CA LEU A 149 2.00 -10.32 -9.86
C LEU A 149 1.64 -11.60 -10.63
N SER A 150 1.32 -12.68 -9.92
CA SER A 150 0.94 -13.95 -10.54
C SER A 150 -0.35 -13.81 -11.36
N ARG A 151 -1.33 -13.08 -10.85
CA ARG A 151 -2.58 -12.76 -11.55
C ARG A 151 -2.32 -11.97 -12.83
N PHE A 152 -1.47 -10.95 -12.76
CA PHE A 152 -1.07 -10.12 -13.91
C PHE A 152 -0.39 -10.96 -15.01
N LEU A 153 0.56 -11.82 -14.61
CA LEU A 153 1.28 -12.71 -15.54
C LEU A 153 0.34 -13.75 -16.15
N ALA A 154 -0.53 -14.38 -15.36
CA ALA A 154 -1.50 -15.37 -15.82
C ALA A 154 -2.52 -14.79 -16.83
N ALA A 155 -2.81 -13.48 -16.74
CA ALA A 155 -3.65 -12.76 -17.69
C ALA A 155 -2.92 -12.32 -18.96
N GLY A 156 -1.66 -12.74 -19.18
CA GLY A 156 -0.87 -12.42 -20.37
C GLY A 156 -0.01 -11.17 -20.26
N GLY A 157 0.16 -10.64 -19.05
CA GLY A 157 1.05 -9.52 -18.77
C GLY A 157 2.51 -9.93 -18.81
N SER A 158 3.40 -8.99 -19.12
CA SER A 158 4.84 -9.20 -19.09
C SER A 158 5.51 -8.28 -18.06
N VAL A 159 6.58 -8.76 -17.45
CA VAL A 159 7.42 -7.93 -16.56
C VAL A 159 8.84 -7.93 -17.08
N VAL A 160 9.43 -6.75 -17.16
CA VAL A 160 10.83 -6.53 -17.51
C VAL A 160 11.53 -5.86 -16.34
N ARG A 161 12.62 -6.47 -15.87
CA ARG A 161 13.45 -5.84 -14.85
C ARG A 161 14.27 -4.72 -15.49
N GLY A 162 14.20 -3.51 -14.93
CA GLY A 162 14.92 -2.36 -15.47
C GLY A 162 14.87 -1.15 -14.53
N ALA A 163 15.99 -0.44 -14.42
CA ALA A 163 16.08 0.80 -13.67
C ALA A 163 15.87 2.00 -14.62
N VAL A 164 14.65 2.53 -14.65
CA VAL A 164 14.31 3.70 -15.47
C VAL A 164 14.95 4.95 -14.86
N GLN A 165 15.81 5.62 -15.61
CA GLN A 165 16.48 6.87 -15.21
C GLN A 165 15.70 8.10 -15.69
N HIS A 166 15.01 8.00 -16.83
CA HIS A 166 14.20 9.08 -17.40
C HIS A 166 12.97 8.50 -18.12
N ILE A 167 11.81 9.15 -18.00
CA ILE A 167 10.55 8.64 -18.61
C ILE A 167 10.64 8.49 -20.13
N ALA A 168 11.43 9.35 -20.80
CA ALA A 168 11.70 9.27 -22.25
C ALA A 168 12.19 7.89 -22.69
N GLN A 169 12.94 7.16 -21.85
CA GLN A 169 13.40 5.80 -22.18
C GLN A 169 12.23 4.85 -22.48
N VAL A 170 11.13 5.01 -21.73
CA VAL A 170 9.92 4.19 -21.85
C VAL A 170 8.96 4.76 -22.89
N VAL A 171 8.83 6.09 -22.94
CA VAL A 171 7.98 6.77 -23.92
C VAL A 171 8.49 6.54 -25.36
N GLU A 172 9.81 6.56 -25.58
CA GLU A 172 10.40 6.31 -26.90
C GLU A 172 10.54 4.80 -27.17
N GLY A 173 11.07 4.06 -26.20
CA GLY A 173 11.56 2.69 -26.37
C GLY A 173 10.64 1.56 -25.89
N GLY A 174 9.54 1.89 -25.20
CA GLY A 174 8.77 0.91 -24.43
C GLY A 174 9.67 0.16 -23.44
N VAL A 175 9.37 -1.12 -23.18
CA VAL A 175 10.23 -1.97 -22.34
C VAL A 175 11.43 -2.58 -23.10
N GLY A 176 11.46 -2.45 -24.43
CA GLY A 176 12.47 -3.07 -25.29
C GLY A 176 13.90 -2.66 -24.97
N ILE A 177 14.08 -1.42 -24.53
CA ILE A 177 15.37 -0.86 -24.12
C ILE A 177 16.01 -1.61 -22.93
N PHE A 178 15.21 -2.32 -22.11
CA PHE A 178 15.70 -3.03 -20.93
C PHE A 178 15.92 -4.53 -21.15
N ASN A 179 15.44 -5.09 -22.26
CA ASN A 179 15.55 -6.53 -22.55
C ASN A 179 16.18 -6.84 -23.93
N GLY A 180 16.73 -5.83 -24.60
CA GLY A 180 17.41 -5.97 -25.89
C GLY A 180 16.48 -6.30 -27.06
N ARG A 181 15.15 -6.23 -26.89
CA ARG A 181 14.20 -6.39 -27.99
C ARG A 181 14.25 -5.16 -28.89
N LYS A 182 14.16 -5.39 -30.20
CA LYS A 182 14.05 -4.31 -31.19
C LYS A 182 12.82 -3.46 -30.87
N VAL A 183 13.04 -2.18 -30.59
CA VAL A 183 11.94 -1.21 -30.42
C VAL A 183 11.30 -1.01 -31.79
N LEU A 184 10.04 -1.42 -31.92
CA LEU A 184 9.29 -1.30 -33.17
C LEU A 184 8.47 -0.01 -33.23
N SER A 185 7.97 0.46 -32.08
CA SER A 185 7.21 1.70 -31.94
C SER A 185 7.06 2.10 -30.47
N SER A 186 6.76 3.37 -30.23
CA SER A 186 6.40 3.91 -28.91
C SER A 186 5.08 3.30 -28.42
N PRO A 187 4.95 3.05 -27.09
CA PRO A 187 3.71 2.55 -26.52
C PRO A 187 2.53 3.52 -26.78
N SER A 188 1.32 3.00 -26.65
CA SER A 188 0.11 3.82 -26.70
C SER A 188 -0.02 4.72 -25.47
N ALA A 189 0.48 4.29 -24.31
CA ALA A 189 0.51 5.09 -23.08
C ALA A 189 1.57 4.57 -22.09
N VAL A 190 1.94 5.43 -21.14
CA VAL A 190 2.80 5.09 -20.01
C VAL A 190 2.08 5.43 -18.70
N ILE A 191 2.14 4.53 -17.72
CA ILE A 191 1.60 4.75 -16.37
C ILE A 191 2.77 4.79 -15.38
N VAL A 192 2.87 5.85 -14.57
CA VAL A 192 4.01 6.09 -13.69
C VAL A 192 3.60 5.83 -12.23
N CYS A 193 4.01 4.67 -11.70
CA CYS A 193 3.68 4.17 -10.36
C CYS A 193 4.94 3.98 -9.49
N VAL A 194 5.88 4.93 -9.53
CA VAL A 194 7.25 4.77 -8.99
C VAL A 194 7.41 5.17 -7.52
N GLY A 195 6.34 5.58 -6.83
CA GLY A 195 6.41 5.99 -5.42
C GLY A 195 7.46 7.08 -5.17
N LEU A 196 8.41 6.83 -4.25
CA LEU A 196 9.49 7.78 -3.95
C LEU A 196 10.40 8.06 -5.15
N GLY A 197 10.48 7.14 -6.12
CA GLY A 197 11.26 7.32 -7.33
C GLY A 197 10.84 8.54 -8.15
N ALA A 198 9.58 9.00 -8.02
CA ALA A 198 9.08 10.18 -8.73
C ALA A 198 9.87 11.46 -8.41
N ARG A 199 10.51 11.53 -7.23
CA ARG A 199 11.33 12.68 -6.81
C ARG A 199 12.57 12.91 -7.69
N THR A 200 13.12 11.82 -8.25
CA THR A 200 14.41 11.81 -8.95
C THR A 200 14.35 11.21 -10.35
N LEU A 201 13.22 10.59 -10.74
CA LEU A 201 13.02 10.08 -12.09
C LEU A 201 13.03 11.25 -13.08
N GLY A 202 13.95 11.22 -14.04
CA GLY A 202 14.10 12.27 -15.05
C GLY A 202 12.82 12.47 -15.87
N GLY A 203 12.44 13.72 -16.10
CA GLY A 203 11.19 14.10 -16.74
C GLY A 203 9.97 14.04 -15.81
N VAL A 204 10.15 13.69 -14.53
CA VAL A 204 9.12 13.83 -13.48
C VAL A 204 9.63 14.73 -12.37
N GLU A 205 10.74 14.36 -11.73
CA GLU A 205 11.51 15.15 -10.75
C GLU A 205 10.67 15.88 -9.69
N ASP A 206 9.58 15.26 -9.25
CA ASP A 206 8.57 15.87 -8.40
C ASP A 206 9.10 16.13 -6.98
N LYS A 207 9.47 17.40 -6.71
CA LYS A 207 10.09 17.80 -5.44
C LYS A 207 9.11 17.85 -4.28
N ASP A 208 7.81 17.73 -4.55
CA ASP A 208 6.78 17.59 -3.52
C ASP A 208 6.70 16.16 -2.97
N VAL A 209 7.34 15.17 -3.62
CA VAL A 209 7.46 13.81 -3.10
C VAL A 209 8.53 13.73 -2.02
N TYR A 210 8.19 13.18 -0.86
CA TYR A 210 9.09 13.04 0.29
C TYR A 210 8.78 11.75 1.10
N PRO A 211 9.76 11.20 1.82
CA PRO A 211 9.54 10.01 2.63
C PRO A 211 8.86 10.38 3.93
N ILE A 212 7.99 9.48 4.38
CA ILE A 212 7.58 9.42 5.77
C ILE A 212 8.08 8.10 6.33
N ARG A 213 9.17 8.14 7.10
CA ARG A 213 9.79 6.95 7.68
C ARG A 213 8.82 6.28 8.64
N GLY A 214 8.67 4.97 8.47
CA GLY A 214 7.94 4.09 9.37
C GLY A 214 8.83 2.95 9.82
N GLN A 215 8.88 2.73 11.13
CA GLN A 215 9.48 1.55 11.72
C GLN A 215 8.38 0.71 12.34
N THR A 216 8.51 -0.61 12.20
CA THR A 216 7.62 -1.62 12.75
C THR A 216 8.44 -2.79 13.29
N VAL A 217 7.81 -3.62 14.12
CA VAL A 217 8.35 -4.89 14.58
C VAL A 217 7.37 -5.99 14.15
N LEU A 218 7.88 -6.98 13.44
CA LEU A 218 7.12 -8.16 13.05
C LEU A 218 7.32 -9.23 14.13
N ILE A 219 6.24 -9.75 14.70
CA ILE A 219 6.27 -10.80 15.72
C ILE A 219 5.40 -11.99 15.33
N ARG A 220 5.74 -13.18 15.82
CA ARG A 220 4.98 -14.42 15.62
C ARG A 220 3.95 -14.60 16.73
N ALA A 221 2.69 -14.26 16.46
CA ALA A 221 1.60 -14.44 17.43
C ALA A 221 0.31 -14.89 16.72
N PRO A 222 0.26 -16.15 16.23
CA PRO A 222 -0.84 -16.66 15.41
C PRO A 222 -2.21 -16.69 16.13
N TRP A 223 -2.23 -16.57 17.46
CA TRP A 223 -3.44 -16.45 18.27
C TRP A 223 -4.12 -15.07 18.20
N ILE A 224 -3.46 -14.05 17.68
CA ILE A 224 -4.05 -12.72 17.48
C ILE A 224 -4.83 -12.71 16.16
N LYS A 225 -6.15 -12.52 16.26
CA LYS A 225 -7.11 -12.52 15.13
C LYS A 225 -8.00 -11.28 15.08
N PHE A 226 -7.57 -10.23 15.77
CA PHE A 226 -8.21 -8.92 15.82
C PHE A 226 -7.12 -7.85 15.65
N GLY A 227 -7.53 -6.66 15.24
CA GLY A 227 -6.65 -5.51 15.12
C GLY A 227 -7.00 -4.47 16.17
N ARG A 228 -5.99 -3.69 16.56
CA ARG A 228 -6.15 -2.56 17.46
C ARG A 228 -5.25 -1.43 17.01
N ALA A 229 -5.74 -0.19 17.10
CA ALA A 229 -4.90 0.98 17.01
C ALA A 229 -5.31 2.05 18.01
N ILE A 230 -4.34 2.85 18.46
CA ILE A 230 -4.55 3.96 19.38
C ILE A 230 -3.75 5.16 18.91
N SER A 231 -4.41 6.30 18.82
CA SER A 231 -3.77 7.59 18.58
C SER A 231 -3.35 8.25 19.89
N SER A 232 -2.25 8.99 19.87
CA SER A 232 -1.85 9.88 20.95
C SER A 232 -2.19 11.33 20.62
N LYS A 233 -2.27 12.19 21.64
CA LYS A 233 -2.42 13.66 21.46
C LYS A 233 -1.28 14.28 20.63
N GLY A 234 -0.14 13.59 20.53
CA GLY A 234 0.99 14.00 19.67
C GLY A 234 0.86 13.53 18.22
N GLY A 235 -0.26 12.93 17.82
CA GLY A 235 -0.49 12.39 16.48
C GLY A 235 0.27 11.09 16.17
N LEU A 236 0.91 10.48 17.16
CA LEU A 236 1.58 9.18 17.01
C LEU A 236 0.55 8.05 17.14
N TRP A 237 0.67 7.04 16.29
CA TRP A 237 -0.18 5.87 16.29
C TRP A 237 0.57 4.63 16.75
N THR A 238 -0.03 3.88 17.66
CA THR A 238 0.35 2.49 17.96
C THR A 238 -0.69 1.57 17.35
N TYR A 239 -0.29 0.52 16.64
CA TYR A 239 -1.18 -0.39 15.95
C TYR A 239 -0.68 -1.83 15.96
N ILE A 240 -1.64 -2.75 16.01
CA ILE A 240 -1.47 -4.21 15.99
C ILE A 240 -2.23 -4.73 14.78
N ILE A 241 -1.51 -5.15 13.74
CA ILE A 241 -2.11 -5.57 12.47
C ILE A 241 -1.79 -7.05 12.23
N PRO A 242 -2.75 -7.97 12.44
CA PRO A 242 -2.53 -9.39 12.19
C PRO A 242 -2.47 -9.71 10.69
N ARG A 243 -1.61 -10.65 10.29
CA ARG A 243 -1.60 -11.22 8.94
C ARG A 243 -2.16 -12.64 8.94
N ARG A 244 -2.64 -13.08 7.77
CA ARG A 244 -3.13 -14.46 7.57
C ARG A 244 -2.08 -15.50 7.93
N SER A 245 -0.79 -15.22 7.68
CA SER A 245 0.33 -16.08 8.07
C SER A 245 0.40 -16.41 9.57
N GLY A 246 -0.19 -15.57 10.43
CA GLY A 246 -0.02 -15.62 11.89
C GLY A 246 1.07 -14.68 12.41
N ASP A 247 1.68 -13.89 11.52
CA ASP A 247 2.61 -12.83 11.92
C ASP A 247 1.86 -11.53 12.16
N ILE A 248 2.30 -10.75 13.13
CA ILE A 248 1.65 -9.53 13.57
C ILE A 248 2.62 -8.37 13.36
N ILE A 249 2.14 -7.32 12.70
CA ILE A 249 2.85 -6.06 12.62
C ILE A 249 2.49 -5.24 13.85
N VAL A 250 3.49 -4.98 14.70
CA VAL A 250 3.43 -4.00 15.77
C VAL A 250 4.09 -2.73 15.26
N GLY A 251 3.34 -1.64 15.23
CA GLY A 251 3.91 -0.36 14.87
C GLY A 251 3.29 0.78 15.65
N GLY A 252 3.68 2.01 15.39
CA GLY A 252 4.91 2.34 14.68
C GLY A 252 5.33 3.75 14.99
N ILE A 253 6.04 4.34 14.03
CA ILE A 253 6.37 5.76 14.00
C ILE A 253 6.06 6.36 12.61
N LYS A 254 6.04 7.69 12.58
CA LYS A 254 5.84 8.49 11.38
C LYS A 254 6.77 9.71 11.44
N VAL A 255 7.85 9.69 10.69
CA VAL A 255 8.85 10.78 10.68
C VAL A 255 9.05 11.30 9.27
N ASP A 256 8.62 12.53 9.02
CA ASP A 256 8.71 13.18 7.73
C ASP A 256 10.17 13.51 7.37
N ASN A 257 10.54 13.34 6.10
CA ASN A 257 11.86 13.64 5.54
C ASN A 257 13.04 12.85 6.12
N ASP A 258 12.77 11.81 6.91
CA ASP A 258 13.79 10.88 7.38
C ASP A 258 14.03 9.79 6.33
N TRP A 259 15.23 9.79 5.74
CA TRP A 259 15.64 8.83 4.69
C TRP A 259 16.44 7.66 5.26
N TYR A 260 16.63 7.59 6.58
CA TYR A 260 17.50 6.57 7.19
C TYR A 260 16.91 5.17 7.00
N PRO A 261 17.64 4.24 6.34
CA PRO A 261 17.04 3.05 5.77
C PRO A 261 16.89 1.88 6.75
N THR A 262 17.50 1.97 7.93
CA THR A 262 17.59 0.88 8.89
C THR A 262 16.77 1.18 10.15
N PRO A 263 16.27 0.14 10.84
CA PRO A 263 15.65 0.29 12.16
C PRO A 263 16.61 0.93 13.17
N ARG A 264 16.03 1.67 14.11
CA ARG A 264 16.72 2.23 15.27
C ARG A 264 16.32 1.45 16.51
N HIS A 265 17.29 0.98 17.28
CA HIS A 265 17.03 0.08 18.42
C HIS A 265 16.10 0.73 19.46
N GLU A 266 16.32 1.99 19.79
CA GLU A 266 15.49 2.75 20.73
C GLU A 266 14.03 2.87 20.25
N THR A 267 13.83 2.97 18.93
CA THR A 267 12.48 2.98 18.34
C THR A 267 11.83 1.60 18.41
N THR A 268 12.60 0.52 18.23
CA THR A 268 12.11 -0.85 18.39
C THR A 268 11.61 -1.08 19.82
N GLN A 269 12.39 -0.68 20.82
CA GLN A 269 12.01 -0.81 22.24
C GLN A 269 10.75 0.00 22.58
N ASP A 270 10.65 1.23 22.07
CA ASP A 270 9.46 2.06 22.24
C ASP A 270 8.21 1.44 21.59
N ILE A 271 8.32 0.94 20.36
CA ILE A 271 7.21 0.27 19.64
C ILE A 271 6.73 -0.95 20.42
N LEU A 272 7.65 -1.81 20.88
CA LEU A 272 7.29 -3.01 21.64
C LEU A 272 6.60 -2.62 22.96
N LYS A 273 7.13 -1.64 23.68
CA LYS A 273 6.55 -1.16 24.95
C LYS A 273 5.11 -0.66 24.75
N ARG A 274 4.87 0.19 23.75
CA ARG A 274 3.53 0.71 23.45
C ARG A 274 2.59 -0.37 22.93
N GLY A 275 3.07 -1.21 22.02
CA GLY A 275 2.29 -2.31 21.45
C GLY A 275 1.85 -3.31 22.51
N PHE A 276 2.74 -3.66 23.44
CA PHE A 276 2.42 -4.53 24.58
C PHE A 276 1.43 -3.88 25.56
N ALA A 277 1.57 -2.57 25.82
CA ALA A 277 0.60 -1.85 26.64
C ALA A 277 -0.81 -1.80 26.00
N LEU A 278 -0.90 -1.68 24.67
CA LEU A 278 -2.16 -1.72 23.93
C LEU A 278 -2.76 -3.14 23.81
N CYS A 279 -1.90 -4.15 23.72
CA CYS A 279 -2.31 -5.54 23.50
C CYS A 279 -1.40 -6.50 24.28
N PRO A 280 -1.63 -6.68 25.60
CA PRO A 280 -0.93 -7.68 26.39
C PRO A 280 -1.13 -9.11 25.86
N GLU A 281 -2.22 -9.34 25.11
CA GLU A 281 -2.53 -10.60 24.44
C GLU A 281 -1.48 -11.02 23.40
N LEU A 282 -0.60 -10.10 22.97
CA LEU A 282 0.56 -10.41 22.13
C LEU A 282 1.48 -11.46 22.78
N ALA A 283 1.52 -11.55 24.11
CA ALA A 283 2.31 -12.57 24.80
C ALA A 283 1.75 -13.99 24.56
N PRO A 284 2.63 -15.00 24.48
CA PRO A 284 2.24 -16.40 24.32
C PRO A 284 1.12 -16.84 25.30
N PRO A 285 0.07 -17.54 24.84
CA PRO A 285 -1.03 -17.98 25.70
C PRO A 285 -0.54 -18.83 26.87
N GLU A 286 0.49 -19.65 26.66
CA GLU A 286 1.10 -20.52 27.67
C GLU A 286 1.69 -19.71 28.84
N ILE A 287 2.23 -18.52 28.56
CA ILE A 287 2.78 -17.61 29.56
C ILE A 287 1.63 -16.92 30.30
N ARG A 288 0.66 -16.37 29.54
CA ARG A 288 -0.52 -15.68 30.10
C ARG A 288 -1.37 -16.59 31.00
N ALA A 289 -1.34 -17.90 30.77
CA ALA A 289 -2.02 -18.89 31.61
C ALA A 289 -1.31 -19.17 32.94
N GLN A 290 -0.02 -18.84 33.06
CA GLN A 290 0.81 -19.14 34.24
C GLN A 290 1.10 -17.91 35.09
N ARG A 291 1.25 -16.74 34.46
CA ARG A 291 1.53 -15.47 35.13
C ARG A 291 1.13 -14.29 34.27
N GLU A 292 1.13 -13.11 34.88
CA GLU A 292 1.06 -11.85 34.13
C GLU A 292 2.24 -11.77 33.14
N PRO A 293 1.98 -11.50 31.85
CA PRO A 293 3.05 -11.35 30.87
C PRO A 293 3.86 -10.08 31.13
N VAL A 294 5.13 -10.11 30.72
CA VAL A 294 6.03 -8.96 30.72
C VAL A 294 6.56 -8.69 29.32
N LEU A 295 7.10 -7.50 29.07
CA LEU A 295 7.54 -7.09 27.74
C LEU A 295 8.57 -8.05 27.12
N GLU A 296 9.45 -8.60 27.96
CA GLU A 296 10.51 -9.53 27.58
C GLU A 296 9.96 -10.83 26.99
N ASP A 297 8.71 -11.19 27.28
CA ASP A 297 8.04 -12.36 26.71
C ASP A 297 7.80 -12.24 25.20
N LEU A 298 7.87 -11.03 24.65
CA LEU A 298 7.79 -10.81 23.21
C LEU A 298 9.13 -11.07 22.50
N GLN A 299 10.27 -10.98 23.20
CA GLN A 299 11.59 -11.05 22.57
C GLN A 299 11.82 -12.37 21.78
N PRO A 300 11.45 -13.56 22.29
CA PRO A 300 11.67 -14.81 21.56
C PRO A 300 10.81 -14.98 20.31
N ILE A 301 9.74 -14.18 20.17
CA ILE A 301 8.80 -14.25 19.06
C ILE A 301 8.98 -13.09 18.06
N ILE A 302 10.00 -12.24 18.22
CA ILE A 302 10.35 -11.23 17.21
C ILE A 302 10.93 -11.93 15.98
N ILE A 303 10.35 -11.63 14.82
CA ILE A 303 10.79 -12.14 13.51
C ILE A 303 11.70 -11.11 12.84
N GLU A 304 11.32 -9.83 12.86
CA GLU A 304 11.99 -8.79 12.07
C GLU A 304 11.79 -7.41 12.68
N GLU A 305 12.85 -6.60 12.69
CA GLU A 305 12.76 -5.15 12.85
C GLU A 305 12.68 -4.51 11.46
N GLY A 306 11.55 -3.90 11.12
CA GLY A 306 11.26 -3.40 9.78
C GLY A 306 11.38 -1.87 9.67
N CYS A 307 11.89 -1.37 8.55
CA CYS A 307 11.98 0.06 8.26
C CYS A 307 11.59 0.35 6.79
N GLY A 308 10.47 1.04 6.60
CA GLY A 308 9.95 1.44 5.30
C GLY A 308 9.84 2.96 5.15
N LEU A 309 9.99 3.44 3.92
CA LEU A 309 9.82 4.84 3.59
C LEU A 309 8.52 5.02 2.81
N ARG A 310 7.50 5.60 3.45
CA ARG A 310 6.20 5.85 2.82
C ARG A 310 6.35 6.94 1.74
N PRO A 311 5.90 6.74 0.49
CA PRO A 311 6.06 7.68 -0.61
C PRO A 311 4.99 8.78 -0.55
N ALA A 312 5.12 9.71 0.40
CA ALA A 312 4.19 10.82 0.52
C ALA A 312 4.47 11.90 -0.51
N ARG A 313 3.47 12.75 -0.75
CA ARG A 313 3.58 13.90 -1.64
C ARG A 313 2.79 15.07 -1.07
N LYS A 314 3.35 16.28 -1.11
CA LYS A 314 2.58 17.49 -0.78
C LYS A 314 1.44 17.64 -1.79
N GLY A 315 0.23 17.89 -1.30
CA GLY A 315 -0.98 17.88 -2.14
C GLY A 315 -1.59 16.50 -2.41
N GLY A 316 -1.09 15.44 -1.77
CA GLY A 316 -1.66 14.09 -1.85
C GLY A 316 -1.31 13.34 -3.13
N ILE A 317 -2.08 12.29 -3.44
CA ILE A 317 -1.87 11.43 -4.61
C ILE A 317 -1.92 12.27 -5.89
N ARG A 318 -0.89 12.15 -6.71
CA ARG A 318 -0.89 12.65 -8.08
C ARG A 318 -1.52 11.60 -8.98
N LEU A 319 -2.78 11.82 -9.38
CA LEU A 319 -3.37 11.16 -10.55
C LEU A 319 -3.90 12.20 -11.53
N GLU A 320 -3.19 12.31 -12.65
CA GLU A 320 -3.47 13.21 -13.78
C GLU A 320 -2.69 12.72 -15.01
N VAL A 321 -2.93 13.35 -16.16
CA VAL A 321 -2.29 13.02 -17.43
C VAL A 321 -1.41 14.17 -17.91
N GLU A 322 -0.19 13.86 -18.31
CA GLU A 322 0.65 14.74 -19.12
C GLU A 322 0.93 14.10 -20.48
N TRP A 323 1.43 14.90 -21.43
CA TRP A 323 1.75 14.45 -22.78
C TRP A 323 3.24 14.57 -23.04
N ALA A 324 3.89 13.43 -23.24
CA ALA A 324 5.29 13.40 -23.64
C ALA A 324 5.40 13.40 -25.17
N SER A 325 6.22 14.31 -25.70
CA SER A 325 6.56 14.35 -27.13
C SER A 325 7.58 13.27 -27.45
N VAL A 326 7.37 12.55 -28.55
CA VAL A 326 8.30 11.56 -29.10
C VAL A 326 8.87 12.07 -30.42
N GLN A 327 10.00 11.49 -30.86
CA GLN A 327 10.49 11.65 -32.23
C GLN A 327 9.32 11.44 -33.22
N ASP A 328 9.21 12.32 -34.22
CA ASP A 328 8.10 12.40 -35.21
C ASP A 328 6.80 13.11 -34.76
N GLN A 329 6.85 13.99 -33.75
CA GLN A 329 5.70 14.79 -33.24
C GLN A 329 4.52 13.98 -32.65
N LYS A 330 4.63 12.65 -32.57
CA LYS A 330 3.68 11.81 -31.85
C LYS A 330 3.70 12.17 -30.37
N LYS A 331 2.52 12.31 -29.76
CA LYS A 331 2.37 12.50 -28.31
C LYS A 331 1.94 11.19 -27.66
N VAL A 332 2.59 10.84 -26.56
CA VAL A 332 2.24 9.68 -25.73
C VAL A 332 1.70 10.19 -24.40
N PRO A 333 0.48 9.79 -23.99
CA PRO A 333 -0.05 10.15 -22.69
C PRO A 333 0.71 9.41 -21.58
N VAL A 334 1.07 10.17 -20.55
CA VAL A 334 1.72 9.71 -19.33
C VAL A 334 0.75 9.93 -18.18
N VAL A 335 0.21 8.83 -17.64
CA VAL A 335 -0.70 8.87 -16.49
C VAL A 335 0.11 8.69 -15.22
N PHE A 336 0.05 9.65 -14.31
CA PHE A 336 0.70 9.53 -13.01
C PHE A 336 -0.21 8.81 -12.01
N ASN A 337 0.37 7.95 -11.17
CA ASN A 337 -0.32 7.32 -10.05
C ASN A 337 0.68 7.05 -8.92
N TYR A 338 1.04 8.09 -8.18
CA TYR A 338 2.01 8.01 -7.08
C TYR A 338 1.73 9.05 -5.98
N GLY A 339 2.45 8.97 -4.86
CA GLY A 339 2.29 9.91 -3.73
C GLY A 339 1.35 9.43 -2.63
N HIS A 340 1.11 8.11 -2.53
CA HIS A 340 0.13 7.52 -1.62
C HIS A 340 0.48 7.53 -0.14
N GLY A 341 1.68 8.00 0.25
CA GLY A 341 2.09 8.04 1.66
C GLY A 341 1.86 6.70 2.38
N GLY A 342 1.06 6.73 3.44
CA GLY A 342 0.75 5.56 4.28
C GLY A 342 -0.45 4.72 3.85
N TYR A 343 -1.19 5.13 2.81
CA TYR A 343 -2.49 4.54 2.43
C TYR A 343 -2.46 3.84 1.07
N GLY A 344 -1.27 3.49 0.55
CA GLY A 344 -1.12 2.88 -0.78
C GLY A 344 -1.85 1.55 -0.99
N TYR A 345 -1.95 0.69 0.03
CA TYR A 345 -2.79 -0.52 -0.04
C TYR A 345 -4.27 -0.19 0.08
N GLN A 346 -4.60 0.72 0.98
CA GLN A 346 -5.95 1.12 1.32
C GLN A 346 -6.67 1.82 0.16
N SER A 347 -5.93 2.45 -0.74
CA SER A 347 -6.45 3.15 -1.93
C SER A 347 -6.14 2.45 -3.26
N SER A 348 -5.49 1.28 -3.25
CA SER A 348 -4.79 0.73 -4.42
C SER A 348 -5.68 0.46 -5.63
N TRP A 349 -6.89 -0.07 -5.39
CA TRP A 349 -7.82 -0.44 -6.46
C TRP A 349 -8.63 0.77 -6.92
N GLY A 350 -9.05 1.63 -6.00
CA GLY A 350 -9.70 2.90 -6.33
C GLY A 350 -8.81 3.80 -7.17
N SER A 351 -7.54 3.96 -6.80
CA SER A 351 -6.58 4.72 -7.62
C SER A 351 -6.30 4.06 -8.97
N ALA A 352 -6.29 2.73 -9.03
CA ALA A 352 -6.12 1.99 -10.28
C ALA A 352 -7.30 2.20 -11.24
N THR A 353 -8.54 2.24 -10.73
CA THR A 353 -9.74 2.56 -11.50
C THR A 353 -9.66 3.97 -12.07
N LEU A 354 -9.31 4.96 -11.24
CA LEU A 354 -9.16 6.34 -11.72
C LEU A 354 -8.03 6.49 -12.75
N ALA A 355 -6.91 5.78 -12.56
CA ALA A 355 -5.81 5.78 -13.53
C ALA A 355 -6.24 5.16 -14.88
N LEU A 356 -7.07 4.10 -14.85
CA LEU A 356 -7.66 3.51 -16.05
C LEU A 356 -8.61 4.51 -16.75
N GLU A 357 -9.47 5.21 -16.02
CA GLU A 357 -10.37 6.22 -16.59
C GLU A 357 -9.59 7.33 -17.31
N LEU A 358 -8.54 7.85 -16.67
CA LEU A 358 -7.63 8.84 -17.26
C LEU A 358 -6.92 8.31 -18.53
N LEU A 359 -6.48 7.05 -18.51
CA LEU A 359 -5.89 6.38 -19.67
C LEU A 359 -6.88 6.31 -20.83
N GLU A 360 -8.11 5.85 -20.59
CA GLU A 360 -9.12 5.68 -21.64
C GLU A 360 -9.52 7.04 -22.23
N GLN A 361 -9.68 8.06 -21.40
CA GLN A 361 -9.97 9.42 -21.84
C GLN A 361 -8.85 9.97 -22.73
N ALA A 362 -7.60 9.90 -22.29
CA ALA A 362 -6.46 10.40 -23.07
C ALA A 362 -6.33 9.67 -24.42
N LEU A 363 -6.53 8.36 -24.44
CA LEU A 363 -6.49 7.58 -25.68
C LEU A 363 -7.68 7.84 -26.62
N ALA A 364 -8.79 8.36 -26.11
CA ALA A 364 -9.92 8.80 -26.93
C ALA A 364 -9.66 10.19 -27.54
N GLU A 365 -9.01 11.10 -26.81
CA GLU A 365 -8.60 12.43 -27.27
C GLU A 365 -7.46 12.40 -28.31
N SER A 366 -6.68 11.30 -28.34
CA SER A 366 -5.59 11.08 -29.30
C SER A 366 -6.05 10.62 -30.69
N LYS A 367 -7.33 10.29 -30.85
CA LYS A 367 -7.94 9.87 -32.12
C LYS A 367 -8.49 11.08 -32.85
#